data_AF-A0A0F0GX12-F1
#
_entry.id   AF-A0A0F0GX12-F1
#
_cell.length_a   1.000
_cell.length_b   1.000
_cell.length_c   1.000
_cell.angle_alpha   90.00
_cell.angle_beta   90.00
_cell.angle_gamma   90.00
#
_symmetry.space_group_name_H-M   'P 1'
#
loop_
_entity.id
_entity.type
_entity.pdbx_description
1 polymer ?
#
loop_
_entity_poly.entity_id
_entity_poly.type
_entity_poly.pdbx_seq_one_letter_code
_entity_poly.pdbx_strand_id
1 'polypeptide(L)'
;MLRDAVRWDIGEARKWVANAALLNGEITPTGSELAPELPVTAEAVAEGALSVGHVAALAEAMTKLPAEAEAVMVDFAREHVPAAIAKFGKELA
;
A
#
# COMPACT_ATOMS: atom_id res chain seq x y z
N MET A 1 -22.85 -11.30 17.16
CA MET A 1 -22.41 -12.08 15.99
C MET A 1 -21.19 -11.36 15.40
N LEU A 2 -20.10 -12.05 15.05
CA LEU A 2 -18.79 -11.45 14.66
C LEU A 2 -18.84 -10.39 13.53
N ARG A 3 -19.95 -10.30 12.78
CA ARG A 3 -20.18 -9.28 11.75
C ARG A 3 -20.19 -7.83 12.28
N ASP A 4 -20.60 -7.60 13.52
CA ASP A 4 -20.61 -6.25 14.12
C ASP A 4 -19.23 -5.85 14.69
N ALA A 5 -18.35 -6.82 14.92
CA ALA A 5 -17.00 -6.59 15.46
C ALA A 5 -15.97 -6.31 14.35
N VAL A 6 -16.25 -6.74 13.12
CA VAL A 6 -15.40 -6.55 11.93
C VAL A 6 -16.27 -5.93 10.86
N ARG A 7 -16.61 -4.65 11.02
CA ARG A 7 -17.41 -3.93 10.03
C ARG A 7 -16.51 -3.55 8.85
N TRP A 8 -16.05 -4.53 8.08
CA TRP A 8 -15.46 -4.28 6.77
C TRP A 8 -16.59 -3.87 5.82
N ASP A 9 -16.58 -2.60 5.43
CA ASP A 9 -17.38 -2.13 4.32
C ASP A 9 -16.93 -2.86 3.03
N ILE A 10 -17.89 -3.26 2.19
CA ILE A 10 -17.60 -3.94 0.92
C ILE A 10 -16.71 -3.09 0.02
N GLY A 11 -16.81 -1.76 0.12
CA GLY A 11 -15.93 -0.83 -0.57
C GLY A 11 -14.48 -0.93 -0.11
N GLU A 12 -14.26 -1.11 1.20
CA GLU A 12 -12.93 -1.28 1.77
C GLU A 12 -12.31 -2.62 1.37
N ALA A 13 -13.08 -3.71 1.44
CA ALA A 13 -12.64 -5.03 0.98
C ALA A 13 -12.24 -5.01 -0.50
N ARG A 14 -13.00 -4.31 -1.35
CA ARG A 14 -12.65 -4.16 -2.78
C ARG A 14 -11.34 -3.41 -2.98
N LYS A 15 -11.06 -2.38 -2.19
CA LYS A 15 -9.78 -1.66 -2.25
C LYS A 15 -8.62 -2.55 -1.83
N TRP A 16 -8.81 -3.41 -0.83
CA TRP A 16 -7.78 -4.40 -0.47
C TRP A 16 -7.50 -5.37 -1.62
N VAL A 17 -8.55 -5.93 -2.22
CA VAL A 17 -8.39 -6.83 -3.38
C VAL A 17 -7.69 -6.13 -4.54
N ALA A 18 -8.05 -4.89 -4.84
CA ALA A 18 -7.45 -4.13 -5.95
C ALA A 18 -5.95 -3.84 -5.75
N ASN A 19 -5.50 -3.69 -4.51
CA ASN A 19 -4.09 -3.42 -4.19
C ASN A 19 -3.30 -4.68 -3.79
N ALA A 20 -3.93 -5.85 -3.75
CA ALA A 20 -3.31 -7.06 -3.21
C ALA A 20 -2.04 -7.49 -3.99
N ALA A 21 -2.04 -7.35 -5.31
CA ALA A 21 -0.87 -7.69 -6.13
C ALA A 21 0.34 -6.78 -5.85
N LEU A 22 0.10 -5.53 -5.44
CA LEU A 22 1.17 -4.59 -5.09
C LEU A 22 1.84 -4.93 -3.76
N LEU A 23 1.09 -5.56 -2.85
CA LEU A 23 1.48 -5.79 -1.46
C LEU A 23 1.92 -7.21 -1.17
N ASN A 24 1.48 -8.19 -1.96
CA ASN A 24 1.80 -9.59 -1.73
C ASN A 24 2.99 -10.00 -2.59
N GLY A 25 3.92 -10.74 -1.98
CA GLY A 25 4.94 -11.46 -2.72
C GLY A 25 4.33 -12.65 -3.47
N GLU A 26 4.99 -13.08 -4.54
CA GLU A 26 4.59 -14.26 -5.31
C GLU A 26 5.62 -15.39 -5.13
N ILE A 27 5.15 -16.64 -5.11
CA ILE A 27 6.04 -17.80 -5.16
C ILE A 27 6.08 -18.29 -6.60
N THR A 28 7.25 -18.23 -7.22
CA THR A 28 7.46 -18.73 -8.59
C THR A 28 7.27 -20.26 -8.62
N PRO A 29 6.99 -20.86 -9.79
CA PRO A 29 6.87 -22.32 -9.91
C PRO A 29 8.11 -23.11 -9.48
N THR A 30 9.27 -22.46 -9.38
CA THR A 30 10.53 -23.04 -8.89
C THR A 30 10.68 -23.02 -7.37
N GLY A 31 9.73 -22.39 -6.66
CA GLY A 31 9.78 -22.18 -5.21
C GLY A 31 10.54 -20.91 -4.79
N SER A 32 11.04 -20.10 -5.72
CA SER A 32 11.67 -18.82 -5.39
C SER A 32 10.61 -17.76 -5.05
N GLU A 33 10.84 -16.99 -4.00
CA GLU A 33 10.00 -15.85 -3.62
C GLU A 33 10.34 -14.60 -4.45
N LEU A 34 9.31 -13.96 -4.97
CA LEU A 34 9.38 -12.65 -5.61
C LEU A 34 8.85 -11.61 -4.62
N ALA A 35 9.63 -10.56 -4.40
CA ALA A 35 9.21 -9.45 -3.56
C ALA A 35 7.95 -8.78 -4.14
N PRO A 36 7.09 -8.19 -3.27
CA PRO A 36 5.99 -7.35 -3.73
C PRO A 36 6.48 -6.22 -4.65
N GLU A 37 5.58 -5.66 -5.48
CA GLU A 37 5.91 -4.48 -6.29
C GLU A 37 6.21 -3.24 -5.43
N LEU A 38 5.55 -3.14 -4.27
CA LEU A 38 5.76 -2.10 -3.27
C LEU A 38 6.19 -2.74 -1.93
N PRO A 39 7.45 -3.20 -1.83
CA PRO A 39 7.91 -3.98 -0.67
C PRO A 39 7.90 -3.18 0.63
N VAL A 40 8.24 -1.90 0.62
CA VAL A 40 8.26 -1.06 1.84
C VAL A 40 6.83 -0.75 2.30
N THR A 41 5.94 -0.53 1.34
CA THR A 41 4.51 -0.32 1.60
C THR A 41 3.87 -1.60 2.16
N ALA A 42 4.23 -2.77 1.61
CA ALA A 42 3.77 -4.07 2.08
C ALA A 42 4.15 -4.31 3.54
N GLU A 43 5.40 -4.04 3.91
CA GLU A 43 5.87 -4.16 5.29
C GLU A 43 5.10 -3.21 6.23
N ALA A 44 4.95 -1.94 5.86
CA ALA A 44 4.22 -0.97 6.67
C ALA A 44 2.72 -1.31 6.84
N VAL A 45 2.10 -1.98 5.85
CA VAL A 45 0.75 -2.53 5.98
C VAL A 45 0.72 -3.73 6.93
N ALA A 46 1.69 -4.63 6.84
CA ALA A 46 1.79 -5.80 7.72
C ALA A 46 2.01 -5.40 9.18
N GLU A 47 2.72 -4.30 9.43
CA GLU A 47 2.87 -3.67 10.76
C GLU A 47 1.58 -2.98 11.26
N GLY A 48 0.58 -2.81 10.40
CA GLY A 48 -0.63 -2.05 10.70
C GLY A 48 -0.44 -0.53 10.73
N ALA A 49 0.71 -0.03 10.24
CA ALA A 49 1.02 1.39 10.21
C ALA A 49 0.23 2.16 9.12
N LEU A 50 -0.17 1.47 8.06
CA LEU A 50 -0.90 2.06 6.93
C LEU A 50 -2.28 1.45 6.73
N SER A 51 -3.28 2.31 6.54
CA SER A 51 -4.61 1.89 6.10
C SER A 51 -4.71 1.70 4.58
N VAL A 52 -5.76 1.03 4.11
CA VAL A 52 -6.01 0.83 2.67
C VAL A 52 -6.10 2.14 1.88
N GLY A 53 -6.49 3.23 2.54
CA GLY A 53 -6.49 4.56 1.93
C GLY A 53 -5.09 5.05 1.60
N HIS A 54 -4.12 4.82 2.51
CA HIS A 54 -2.72 5.15 2.28
C HIS A 54 -2.15 4.30 1.14
N VAL A 55 -2.45 2.99 1.14
CA VAL A 55 -2.04 2.06 0.07
C VAL A 55 -2.51 2.56 -1.31
N ALA A 56 -3.79 2.89 -1.45
CA ALA A 56 -4.33 3.35 -2.73
C ALA A 56 -3.67 4.66 -3.20
N ALA A 57 -3.40 5.59 -2.29
CA ALA A 57 -2.75 6.85 -2.63
C ALA A 57 -1.25 6.67 -2.96
N LEU A 58 -0.55 5.78 -2.26
CA LEU A 58 0.84 5.41 -2.55
C LEU A 58 0.93 4.72 -3.90
N ALA A 59 0.06 3.74 -4.18
CA ALA A 59 0.00 3.06 -5.45
C ALA A 59 -0.16 4.04 -6.62
N GLU A 60 -1.09 5.00 -6.50
CA GLU A 60 -1.30 6.03 -7.52
C GLU A 60 -0.05 6.93 -7.69
N ALA A 61 0.56 7.39 -6.60
CA ALA A 61 1.73 8.24 -6.66
C ALA A 61 2.96 7.52 -7.25
N MET A 62 3.19 6.26 -6.86
CA MET A 62 4.33 5.46 -7.30
C MET A 62 4.28 5.11 -8.80
N THR A 63 3.12 5.21 -9.47
CA THR A 63 3.07 5.07 -10.95
C THR A 63 3.89 6.13 -11.70
N LYS A 64 4.25 7.24 -11.04
CA LYS A 64 4.98 8.38 -11.63
C LYS A 64 6.36 8.56 -11.03
N LEU A 65 6.71 7.76 -10.03
CA LEU A 65 7.95 7.89 -9.28
C LEU A 65 8.85 6.67 -9.52
N PRO A 66 10.17 6.84 -9.42
CA PRO A 66 11.08 5.72 -9.45
C PRO A 66 10.96 4.90 -8.15
N ALA A 67 11.36 3.63 -8.19
CA ALA A 67 11.18 2.69 -7.07
C ALA A 67 11.92 3.16 -5.79
N GLU A 68 13.03 3.88 -5.92
CA GLU A 68 13.81 4.41 -4.81
C GLU A 68 13.04 5.44 -3.96
N ALA A 69 11.99 6.04 -4.51
CA ALA A 69 11.14 7.00 -3.80
C ALA A 69 10.17 6.33 -2.80
N GLU A 70 9.99 5.00 -2.87
CA GLU A 70 8.99 4.31 -2.07
C GLU A 70 9.19 4.52 -0.56
N ALA A 71 10.43 4.38 -0.08
CA ALA A 71 10.74 4.56 1.34
C ALA A 71 10.37 5.96 1.85
N VAL A 72 10.74 6.99 1.08
CA VAL A 72 10.42 8.39 1.42
C VAL A 72 8.91 8.64 1.43
N MET A 73 8.19 8.05 0.47
CA MET A 73 6.74 8.13 0.39
C MET A 73 6.05 7.42 1.56
N VAL A 74 6.53 6.25 1.97
CA VAL A 74 6.00 5.48 3.10
C VAL A 74 6.26 6.20 4.42
N ASP A 75 7.46 6.74 4.63
CA ASP A 75 7.79 7.54 5.82
C ASP A 75 6.84 8.73 5.95
N PHE A 76 6.61 9.45 4.84
CA PHE A 76 5.63 10.53 4.83
C PHE A 76 4.21 10.04 5.15
N ALA A 77 3.79 8.90 4.58
CA ALA A 77 2.47 8.33 4.77
C ALA A 77 2.21 7.84 6.21
N ARG A 78 3.25 7.48 6.97
CA ARG A 78 3.11 7.10 8.39
C ARG A 78 2.65 8.26 9.27
N GLU A 79 3.00 9.49 8.90
CA GLU A 79 2.73 10.69 9.70
C GLU A 79 1.52 11.50 9.18
N HIS A 80 1.02 11.19 7.98
CA HIS A 80 0.04 12.01 7.27
C HIS A 80 -1.17 11.23 6.79
N VAL A 81 -2.31 11.92 6.70
CA VAL A 81 -3.54 11.33 6.15
C VAL A 81 -3.39 11.01 4.64
N PRO A 82 -4.15 10.02 4.10
CA PRO A 82 -4.00 9.59 2.71
C PRO A 82 -4.13 10.71 1.66
N ALA A 83 -4.96 11.71 1.94
CA ALA A 83 -5.18 12.84 1.04
C ALA A 83 -3.94 13.71 0.81
N ALA A 84 -2.97 13.71 1.73
CA ALA A 84 -1.74 14.50 1.61
C ALA A 84 -0.71 13.84 0.68
N ILE A 85 -0.76 12.51 0.52
CA ILE A 85 0.23 11.71 -0.20
C ILE A 85 0.30 12.11 -1.68
N ALA A 86 -0.84 12.35 -2.33
CA ALA A 86 -0.87 12.72 -3.74
C ALA A 86 -0.23 14.10 -4.01
N LYS A 87 -0.23 15.01 -3.03
CA LYS A 87 0.46 16.30 -3.15
C LYS A 87 1.96 16.10 -3.01
N PHE A 88 2.39 15.38 -1.98
CA PHE A 88 3.80 15.10 -1.73
C PHE A 88 4.46 14.33 -2.88
N GLY A 89 3.78 13.31 -3.43
CA GLY A 89 4.28 12.56 -4.58
C GLY A 89 4.49 13.41 -5.84
N LYS A 90 3.74 14.52 -6.01
CA LYS A 90 3.98 15.48 -7.10
C LYS A 90 5.19 16.38 -6.86
N GLU A 91 5.58 16.59 -5.61
CA GLU A 91 6.77 17.37 -5.25
C GLU A 91 8.05 16.56 -5.47
N LEU A 92 7.95 15.22 -5.53
CA LEU A 92 9.07 14.29 -5.74
C LEU A 92 9.25 13.81 -7.20
N ALA A 93 8.30 14.07 -8.09
CA ALA A 93 8.32 13.67 -9.50
C ALA A 93 8.99 14.73 -10.39
#